data_AF-A0A0K1PM00-F1
#
_entry.id   AF-A0A0K1PM00-F1
#
_cell.length_a   1.000
_cell.length_b   1.000
_cell.length_c   1.000
_cell.angle_alpha   90.00
_cell.angle_beta   90.00
_cell.angle_gamma   90.00
#
_symmetry.space_group_name_H-M   'P 1'
#
loop_
_entity.id
_entity.type
_entity.pdbx_description
1 polymer ?
#
loop_
_entity_poly.entity_id
_entity_poly.type
_entity_poly.pdbx_seq_one_letter_code
_entity_poly.pdbx_strand_id
1 'polypeptide(L)' 'MTDMMNYMMQNTDVLQGWLWWAAGPGWGEYSLTIEPKNGQDRPQMSWISPFLTR' A
#
# COMPACT_ATOMS: atom_id res chain seq x y z
N MET A 1 -2.25 0.86 10.58
CA MET A 1 -2.35 0.51 9.15
C MET A 1 -3.28 -0.68 8.95
N THR A 2 -3.01 -1.81 9.62
CA THR A 2 -3.84 -3.03 9.58
C THR A 2 -5.32 -2.76 9.89
N ASP A 3 -5.62 -1.97 10.92
CA ASP A 3 -7.01 -1.68 11.30
C ASP A 3 -7.79 -0.91 10.23
N MET A 4 -7.16 0.09 9.60
CA MET A 4 -7.76 0.84 8.50
C MET A 4 -8.05 -0.08 7.31
N MET A 5 -7.10 -0.93 6.94
CA MET A 5 -7.28 -1.88 5.85
C MET A 5 -8.40 -2.87 6.16
N ASN A 6 -8.43 -3.44 7.37
CA ASN A 6 -9.51 -4.32 7.82
C ASN A 6 -10.87 -3.62 7.76
N TYR A 7 -10.96 -2.37 8.24
CA TYR A 7 -12.19 -1.60 8.18
C TYR A 7 -12.67 -1.41 6.74
N MET A 8 -11.79 -0.98 5.82
CA MET A 8 -12.17 -0.80 4.42
C MET A 8 -12.63 -2.12 3.77
N MET A 9 -11.93 -3.22 4.05
CA MET A 9 -12.26 -4.54 3.51
C MET A 9 -13.57 -5.12 4.06
N GLN A 10 -13.98 -4.72 5.27
CA GLN A 10 -15.26 -5.13 5.88
C GLN A 10 -16.46 -4.29 5.39
N ASN A 11 -16.21 -3.14 4.75
CA ASN A 11 -17.23 -2.18 4.30
C ASN A 11 -17.19 -2.00 2.77
N THR A 12 -16.97 -3.09 2.03
CA THR A 12 -16.89 -3.09 0.55
C THR A 12 -18.25 -2.89 -0.13
N ASP A 13 -19.34 -2.90 0.63
CA ASP A 13 -20.67 -2.49 0.20
C ASP A 13 -20.73 -0.99 -0.17
N VAL A 14 -19.88 -0.16 0.46
CA VAL A 14 -19.80 1.28 0.21
C VAL A 14 -18.41 1.78 -0.22
N LEU A 15 -17.34 1.07 0.13
CA LEU A 15 -15.97 1.40 -0.26
C LEU A 15 -15.48 0.51 -1.40
N GLN A 16 -15.28 1.11 -2.57
CA GLN A 16 -14.88 0.37 -3.78
C GLN A 16 -13.40 -0.04 -3.81
N GLY A 17 -12.56 0.61 -3.02
CA GLY A 17 -11.14 0.30 -2.97
C GLY A 17 -10.30 1.40 -2.33
N TRP A 18 -8.99 1.25 -2.45
CA TRP A 18 -8.00 2.17 -1.91
C TRP A 18 -6.80 2.25 -2.85
N LEU A 19 -6.06 3.35 -2.75
CA LEU A 19 -4.82 3.56 -3.50
C LEU A 19 -3.77 4.13 -2.55
N TRP A 20 -2.60 3.49 -2.49
CA TRP A 20 -1.49 3.97 -1.69
C TRP A 20 -0.80 5.15 -2.37
N TRP A 21 -0.55 6.21 -1.61
CA TRP A 21 0.28 7.33 -2.05
C TRP A 21 1.69 7.22 -1.46
N ALA A 22 2.73 6.97 -2.25
CA ALA A 22 2.74 6.76 -3.69
C ALA A 22 3.84 5.77 -4.08
N ALA A 23 3.88 5.42 -5.36
CA ALA A 23 5.02 4.79 -6.01
C ALA A 23 5.53 5.72 -7.13
N GLY A 24 6.59 5.31 -7.82
CA GLY A 24 7.19 6.02 -8.94
C GLY A 24 8.68 6.32 -8.75
N PRO A 25 9.48 6.32 -9.83
CA PRO A 25 10.94 6.44 -9.76
C PRO A 25 11.44 7.79 -9.24
N GLY A 26 10.59 8.82 -9.24
CA GLY A 26 10.96 10.20 -8.85
C GLY A 26 10.93 10.50 -7.34
N TRP A 27 10.55 9.53 -6.50
CA TRP A 27 10.35 9.79 -5.06
C TRP A 27 11.61 9.65 -4.20
N GLY A 28 12.69 9.07 -4.72
CA GLY A 28 13.98 8.94 -4.00
C GLY A 28 13.83 8.28 -2.62
N GLU A 29 14.12 9.04 -1.56
CA GLU A 29 14.04 8.61 -0.15
C GLU A 29 12.78 9.11 0.57
N TYR A 30 11.74 9.50 -0.17
CA TYR A 30 10.47 9.90 0.42
C TYR A 30 9.89 8.80 1.33
N SER A 31 9.53 9.16 2.56
CA SER A 31 9.24 8.19 3.62
C SER A 31 8.01 7.30 3.36
N LEU A 32 7.12 7.67 2.43
CA LEU A 32 5.94 6.87 2.07
C LEU A 32 6.03 6.24 0.67
N THR A 33 7.16 6.39 -0.02
CA THR A 33 7.30 5.73 -1.33
C THR A 33 7.29 4.21 -1.16
N ILE A 34 6.52 3.52 -1.99
CA ILE A 34 6.58 2.07 -2.17
C ILE A 34 7.30 1.67 -3.46
N GLU A 35 7.91 2.62 -4.18
CA GLU A 35 8.73 2.31 -5.36
C GLU A 35 9.89 1.39 -4.97
N PRO A 36 10.03 0.22 -5.63
CA PRO A 36 11.12 -0.71 -5.35
C PRO A 36 12.48 -0.02 -5.47
N LYS A 37 13.39 -0.30 -4.53
CA LYS A 37 14.76 0.20 -4.56
C LYS A 37 15.70 -0.97 -4.79
N ASN A 38 16.46 -0.94 -5.88
CA ASN A 38 17.39 -2.00 -6.25
C ASN A 38 16.73 -3.39 -6.31
N GLY A 39 15.51 -3.45 -6.87
CA GLY A 39 14.73 -4.70 -6.99
C GLY A 39 14.14 -5.21 -5.67
N GLN A 40 14.17 -4.42 -4.60
CA GLN A 40 13.56 -4.79 -3.32
C GLN A 40 12.38 -3.90 -2.95
N ASP A 41 11.35 -4.54 -2.42
CA ASP A 41 10.17 -3.88 -1.89
C ASP A 41 10.54 -2.97 -0.71
N ARG A 42 9.82 -1.85 -0.60
CA ARG A 42 9.93 -0.96 0.55
C ARG A 42 9.19 -1.56 1.77
N PRO A 43 9.59 -1.23 3.01
CA PRO A 43 9.00 -1.83 4.22
C PRO A 43 7.47 -1.73 4.32
N GLN A 44 6.88 -0.68 3.76
CA GLN A 44 5.43 -0.43 3.78
C GLN A 44 4.66 -1.48 2.96
N MET A 45 5.29 -2.14 1.98
CA MET A 45 4.69 -3.27 1.27
C MET A 45 4.29 -4.39 2.23
N SER A 46 5.04 -4.61 3.33
CA SER A 46 4.67 -5.61 4.35
C SER A 46 3.31 -5.34 5.01
N TRP A 47 2.87 -4.07 5.03
CA TRP A 47 1.58 -3.69 5.61
C TRP A 47 0.41 -3.84 4.65
N ILE A 48 0.66 -3.71 3.34
CA ILE A 48 -0.40 -3.68 2.32
C ILE A 48 -0.50 -4.95 1.49
N SER A 49 0.59 -5.69 1.29
CA SER A 49 0.61 -6.96 0.56
C SER A 49 -0.42 -7.98 1.04
N PRO A 50 -0.73 -8.12 2.35
CA PRO A 50 -1.78 -9.04 2.81
C PRO A 50 -3.20 -8.68 2.30
N PHE A 51 -3.42 -7.45 1.86
CA PHE A 51 -4.70 -6.93 1.38
C PHE A 51 -4.77 -6.81 -0.14
N LEU A 52 -3.69 -7.14 -0.85
CA LEU A 52 -3.68 -7.22 -2.31
C LEU A 52 -4.31 -8.54 -2.74
N THR A 53 -5.37 -8.47 -3.54
CA THR A 53 -6.01 -9.66 -4.12
C THR A 53 -5.03 -10.33 -5.10
N ARG A 54 -4.96 -11.67 -5.08
CA ARG A 54 -4.30 -12.44 -6.13
C ARG A 54 -5.24 -12.72 -7.29
#